data_AF-A0A7C3YRY9-F1
#
_entry.id   AF-A0A7C3YRY9-F1
#
_cell.length_a   1.000
_cell.length_b   1.000
_cell.length_c   1.000
_cell.angle_alpha   90.00
_cell.angle_beta   90.00
_cell.angle_gamma   90.00
#
_symmetry.space_group_name_H-M   'P 1'
#
loop_
_entity.id
_entity.type
_entity.pdbx_description
1 polymer ?
#
loop_
_entity_poly.entity_id
_entity_poly.type
_entity_poly.pdbx_seq_one_letter_code
_entity_poly.pdbx_strand_id
1 'polypeptide(L)'
;MKERVKEIIPSPSEDETLYETPIESISWGRENPRKMKLKGEVFEVQNSYEILVNTANWLIKNGKLKPSDCPVGIVRGKRYLINKEPKHKYGDDFRAPKRLSNGLWIETHYNTASCINYAKRLLERFGVPSDILAIE
;
A
#
# COMPACT_ATOMS: atom_id res chain seq x y z
N MET A 1 -42.46 27.09 -41.36
CA MET A 1 -41.84 26.27 -40.29
C MET A 1 -41.64 24.88 -40.88
N LYS A 2 -40.43 24.54 -41.35
CA LYS A 2 -39.39 23.76 -40.63
C LYS A 2 -39.92 22.35 -40.26
N GLU A 3 -39.69 21.35 -41.11
CA GLU A 3 -38.59 20.34 -41.05
C GLU A 3 -39.03 19.08 -40.28
N ARG A 4 -39.41 17.99 -40.99
CA ARG A 4 -38.65 16.75 -41.31
C ARG A 4 -38.35 15.82 -40.11
N VAL A 5 -39.09 14.69 -40.15
CA VAL A 5 -38.80 13.29 -39.75
C VAL A 5 -37.54 13.00 -38.92
N LYS A 6 -37.74 12.29 -37.79
CA LYS A 6 -36.77 11.39 -37.12
C LYS A 6 -37.56 10.19 -36.61
N GLU A 7 -37.65 9.10 -37.38
CA GLU A 7 -36.81 7.89 -37.29
C GLU A 7 -36.78 7.22 -35.90
N ILE A 8 -37.36 6.01 -35.88
CA ILE A 8 -37.30 4.98 -34.83
C ILE A 8 -35.99 4.22 -35.00
N ILE A 9 -35.19 4.09 -33.94
CA ILE A 9 -34.19 3.01 -33.79
C ILE A 9 -34.22 2.57 -32.31
N PRO A 10 -34.21 1.26 -32.01
CA PRO A 10 -34.47 0.72 -30.69
C PRO A 10 -33.23 0.71 -29.79
N SER A 11 -33.49 0.55 -28.50
CA SER A 11 -32.54 0.28 -27.42
C SER A 11 -31.62 -0.91 -27.67
N PRO A 12 -30.32 -0.83 -27.34
CA PRO A 12 -29.51 -1.99 -27.02
C PRO A 12 -29.41 -2.15 -25.50
N SER A 13 -30.00 -3.23 -25.00
CA SER A 13 -29.74 -3.81 -23.70
C SER A 13 -28.68 -4.88 -23.87
N GLU A 14 -27.41 -4.62 -23.56
CA GLU A 14 -26.40 -5.68 -23.48
C GLU A 14 -25.36 -5.32 -22.39
N ASP A 15 -25.31 -6.21 -21.38
CA ASP A 15 -24.16 -6.57 -20.56
C ASP A 15 -22.87 -5.75 -20.77
N GLU A 16 -22.65 -4.74 -19.93
CA GLU A 16 -21.29 -4.25 -19.66
C GLU A 16 -20.64 -5.15 -18.60
N THR A 17 -20.21 -6.33 -19.06
CA THR A 17 -19.13 -7.08 -18.42
C THR A 17 -17.91 -6.16 -18.35
N LEU A 18 -17.59 -5.66 -17.16
CA LEU A 18 -16.36 -4.92 -16.89
C LEU A 18 -15.17 -5.86 -17.14
N TYR A 19 -14.62 -5.80 -18.35
CA TYR A 19 -13.32 -6.38 -18.66
C TYR A 19 -12.27 -5.61 -17.86
N GLU A 20 -11.73 -6.23 -16.81
CA GLU A 20 -10.49 -5.80 -16.17
C GLU A 20 -9.38 -5.92 -17.22
N THR A 21 -9.06 -4.83 -17.90
CA THR A 21 -7.79 -4.75 -18.62
C THR A 21 -6.67 -4.66 -17.58
N PRO A 22 -5.63 -5.51 -17.68
CA PRO A 22 -4.44 -5.32 -16.88
C PRO A 22 -3.86 -3.95 -17.24
N ILE A 23 -3.78 -3.05 -16.27
CA ILE A 23 -3.08 -1.78 -16.44
C ILE A 23 -1.60 -2.14 -16.62
N GLU A 24 -1.17 -2.28 -17.86
CA GLU A 24 0.24 -2.28 -18.21
C GLU A 24 0.82 -0.94 -17.73
N SER A 25 1.64 -1.03 -16.70
CA SER A 25 2.29 0.10 -16.08
C SER A 25 3.16 0.81 -17.11
N ILE A 26 2.75 2.01 -17.51
CA ILE A 26 3.55 2.90 -18.34
C ILE A 26 4.86 3.19 -17.61
N SER A 27 5.94 2.57 -18.07
CA SER A 27 7.28 2.67 -17.49
C SER A 27 7.93 4.01 -17.87
N TRP A 28 7.62 5.06 -17.13
CA TRP A 28 8.38 6.31 -17.21
C TRP A 28 9.75 6.13 -16.52
N GLY A 29 10.75 5.69 -17.28
CA GLY A 29 12.16 6.12 -17.12
C GLY A 29 12.90 5.83 -15.81
N ARG A 30 12.57 4.76 -15.06
CA ARG A 30 13.50 4.20 -14.07
C ARG A 30 14.18 2.98 -14.67
N GLU A 31 15.39 3.16 -15.15
CA GLU A 31 16.13 2.07 -15.85
C GLU A 31 16.47 0.87 -14.97
N ASN A 32 16.30 0.94 -13.64
CA ASN A 32 16.22 -0.24 -12.77
C ASN A 32 15.41 0.07 -11.50
N PRO A 33 14.38 -0.71 -11.12
CA PRO A 33 13.77 -0.60 -9.80
C PRO A 33 14.82 -0.92 -8.74
N ARG A 34 14.79 -0.17 -7.63
CA ARG A 34 15.62 -0.50 -6.46
C ARG A 34 15.17 -1.85 -5.91
N LYS A 35 16.05 -2.57 -5.23
CA LYS A 35 15.68 -3.82 -4.57
C LYS A 35 15.75 -3.64 -3.07
N MET A 36 14.88 -4.32 -2.34
CA MET A 36 15.04 -4.52 -0.91
C MET A 36 15.10 -6.01 -0.61
N LYS A 37 15.83 -6.36 0.44
CA LYS A 37 15.94 -7.72 0.94
C LYS A 37 15.46 -7.79 2.39
N LEU A 38 14.67 -8.82 2.72
CA LEU A 38 14.27 -9.16 4.07
C LEU A 38 14.52 -10.64 4.30
N LYS A 39 15.52 -10.98 5.13
CA LYS A 39 15.88 -12.37 5.45
C LYS A 39 16.03 -13.26 4.19
N GLY A 40 16.64 -12.72 3.13
CA GLY A 40 16.86 -13.41 1.86
C GLY A 40 15.72 -13.30 0.84
N GLU A 41 14.53 -12.84 1.22
CA GLU A 41 13.45 -12.54 0.27
C GLU A 41 13.73 -11.20 -0.42
N VAL A 42 13.63 -11.14 -1.75
CA VAL A 42 13.90 -9.96 -2.58
C VAL A 42 12.58 -9.35 -3.03
N PHE A 43 12.47 -8.02 -2.93
CA PHE A 43 11.33 -7.26 -3.42
C PHE A 43 11.81 -6.15 -4.33
N GLU A 44 11.15 -5.97 -5.46
CA GLU A 44 11.32 -4.78 -6.30
C GLU A 44 10.64 -3.58 -5.64
N VAL A 45 11.30 -2.44 -5.71
CA VAL A 45 10.90 -1.18 -5.08
C VAL A 45 10.96 -0.08 -6.13
N GLN A 46 9.81 0.28 -6.66
CA GLN A 46 9.64 1.44 -7.53
C GLN A 46 9.53 2.72 -6.70
N ASN A 47 8.78 2.65 -5.61
CA ASN A 47 8.53 3.77 -4.71
C ASN A 47 9.03 3.50 -3.30
N SER A 48 9.57 4.52 -2.64
CA SER A 48 10.12 4.34 -1.28
C SER A 48 9.09 3.89 -0.24
N TYR A 49 7.78 4.14 -0.45
CA TYR A 49 6.74 3.64 0.45
C TYR A 49 6.60 2.11 0.42
N GLU A 50 6.97 1.47 -0.70
CA GLU A 50 6.88 0.01 -0.85
C GLU A 50 7.81 -0.69 0.12
N ILE A 51 8.92 -0.05 0.54
CA ILE A 51 9.81 -0.56 1.58
C ILE A 51 9.02 -0.86 2.86
N LEU A 52 8.17 0.08 3.26
CA LEU A 52 7.37 -0.02 4.47
C LEU A 52 6.22 -1.03 4.32
N VAL A 53 5.53 -1.00 3.18
CA VAL A 53 4.43 -1.93 2.86
C VAL A 53 4.92 -3.37 2.78
N ASN A 54 6.02 -3.62 2.06
CA ASN A 54 6.63 -4.94 1.92
C ASN A 54 7.12 -5.48 3.27
N THR A 55 7.71 -4.62 4.11
CA THR A 55 8.10 -5.00 5.48
C THR A 55 6.89 -5.42 6.33
N ALA A 56 5.80 -4.65 6.30
CA ALA A 56 4.59 -4.99 7.04
C ALA A 56 3.96 -6.29 6.54
N ASN A 57 3.85 -6.47 5.22
CA ASN A 57 3.34 -7.71 4.61
C ASN A 57 4.24 -8.92 4.91
N TRP A 58 5.56 -8.74 4.97
CA TRP A 58 6.50 -9.79 5.38
C TRP A 58 6.26 -10.21 6.83
N LEU A 59 6.06 -9.25 7.75
CA LEU A 59 5.70 -9.55 9.15
C LEU A 59 4.36 -10.29 9.27
N ILE A 60 3.38 -9.93 8.45
CA ILE A 60 2.08 -10.62 8.38
C ILE A 60 2.27 -12.06 7.89
N LYS A 61 2.99 -12.24 6.78
CA LYS A 61 3.30 -13.55 6.18
C LYS A 61 4.00 -14.47 7.19
N ASN A 62 4.86 -13.92 8.04
CA ASN A 62 5.57 -14.65 9.09
C ASN A 62 4.79 -14.74 10.42
N GLY A 63 3.51 -14.37 10.45
CA GLY A 63 2.64 -14.48 11.62
C GLY A 63 3.01 -13.55 12.79
N LYS A 64 3.85 -12.54 12.55
CA LYS A 64 4.33 -11.60 13.56
C LYS A 64 3.43 -10.37 13.75
N LEU A 65 2.81 -9.88 12.68
CA LEU A 65 1.87 -8.75 12.73
C LEU A 65 0.44 -9.25 12.51
N LYS A 66 -0.43 -9.04 13.50
CA LYS A 66 -1.83 -9.47 13.51
C LYS A 66 -2.77 -8.30 13.83
N PRO A 67 -4.08 -8.43 13.53
CA PRO A 67 -5.06 -7.41 13.91
C PRO A 67 -5.14 -7.14 15.42
N SER A 68 -4.78 -8.10 16.27
CA SER A 68 -4.70 -7.92 17.73
C SER A 68 -3.61 -6.94 18.17
N ASP A 69 -2.61 -6.69 17.33
CA ASP A 69 -1.48 -5.81 17.66
C ASP A 69 -1.78 -4.34 17.32
N CYS A 70 -2.94 -4.06 16.71
CA CYS A 70 -3.37 -2.73 16.35
C CYS A 70 -4.03 -1.99 17.53
N PRO A 71 -3.81 -0.67 17.67
CA PRO A 71 -3.04 0.17 16.74
C PRO A 71 -1.51 0.10 16.96
N VAL A 72 -0.77 0.18 15.86
CA VAL A 72 0.69 0.25 15.85
C VAL A 72 1.12 1.69 15.62
N GLY A 73 1.55 2.40 16.67
CA GLY A 73 2.29 3.66 16.56
C GLY A 73 3.81 3.45 16.55
N ILE A 74 4.55 4.14 15.69
CA ILE A 74 6.03 4.05 15.64
C ILE A 74 6.75 5.19 16.36
N VAL A 75 6.04 6.27 16.66
CA VAL A 75 6.57 7.42 17.42
C VAL A 75 5.64 7.69 18.60
N ARG A 76 6.18 8.22 19.70
CA ARG A 76 5.35 8.78 20.78
C ARG A 76 4.42 9.83 20.17
N GLY A 77 3.12 9.70 20.40
CA GLY A 77 2.14 10.67 19.94
C GLY A 77 0.82 10.04 19.51
N LYS A 78 0.14 10.79 18.63
CA LYS A 78 -1.27 10.58 18.26
C LYS A 78 -1.45 9.84 16.93
N ARG A 79 -0.36 9.65 16.18
CA ARG A 79 -0.35 9.05 14.85
C ARG A 79 -0.10 7.55 14.93
N TYR A 80 -0.94 6.81 14.25
CA TYR A 80 -0.76 5.37 14.03
C TYR A 80 -0.11 5.14 12.68
N LEU A 81 0.83 4.21 12.65
CA LEU A 81 1.37 3.70 11.40
C LEU A 81 0.47 2.62 10.82
N ILE A 82 0.04 1.65 11.62
CA ILE A 82 -0.84 0.56 11.21
C ILE A 82 -2.05 0.53 12.12
N ASN A 83 -3.24 0.38 11.55
CA ASN A 83 -4.47 0.24 12.31
C ASN A 83 -5.50 -0.61 11.54
N LYS A 84 -6.58 -1.03 12.22
CA LYS A 84 -7.68 -1.81 11.62
C LYS A 84 -8.50 -1.00 10.63
N GLU A 85 -8.53 0.31 10.83
CA GLU A 85 -9.13 1.31 9.95
C GLU A 85 -8.05 2.35 9.62
N PRO A 86 -8.12 3.04 8.47
CA PRO A 86 -7.13 4.04 8.06
C PRO A 86 -7.31 5.36 8.83
N LYS A 87 -7.30 5.29 10.17
CA LYS A 87 -7.57 6.41 11.09
C LYS A 87 -6.57 6.45 12.24
N HIS A 88 -6.24 7.66 12.68
CA HIS A 88 -5.40 7.96 13.85
C HIS A 88 -6.23 8.06 15.14
N LYS A 89 -5.56 8.28 16.28
CA LYS A 89 -6.16 8.22 17.63
C LYS A 89 -7.42 9.08 17.83
N TYR A 90 -7.49 10.24 17.19
CA TYR A 90 -8.60 11.20 17.33
C TYR A 90 -9.57 11.18 16.16
N GLY A 91 -9.45 10.21 15.25
CA GLY A 91 -10.35 10.07 14.10
C GLY A 91 -9.83 10.69 12.80
N ASP A 92 -8.71 11.42 12.82
CA ASP A 92 -8.06 11.90 11.59
C ASP A 92 -7.72 10.74 10.66
N ASP A 93 -8.03 10.85 9.37
CA ASP A 93 -7.70 9.83 8.39
C ASP A 93 -6.18 9.75 8.15
N PHE A 94 -5.71 8.58 7.73
CA PHE A 94 -4.39 8.43 7.15
C PHE A 94 -4.33 9.27 5.86
N ARG A 95 -3.21 9.96 5.65
CA ARG A 95 -2.97 10.84 4.51
C ARG A 95 -2.72 10.07 3.21
N ALA A 96 -2.02 8.94 3.27
CA ALA A 96 -1.84 8.03 2.13
C ALA A 96 -1.99 6.58 2.61
N PRO A 97 -3.23 6.11 2.85
CA PRO A 97 -3.46 4.75 3.32
C PRO A 97 -3.15 3.73 2.23
N LYS A 98 -2.51 2.62 2.62
CA LYS A 98 -2.39 1.40 1.81
C LYS A 98 -2.95 0.21 2.57
N ARG A 99 -3.61 -0.70 1.85
CA ARG A 99 -4.16 -1.92 2.42
C ARG A 99 -3.08 -3.01 2.46
N LEU A 100 -2.96 -3.69 3.59
CA LEU A 100 -2.05 -4.82 3.79
C LEU A 100 -2.75 -6.15 3.48
N SER A 101 -1.97 -7.21 3.29
CA SER A 101 -2.48 -8.53 2.86
C SER A 101 -3.48 -9.18 3.82
N ASN A 102 -3.48 -8.81 5.11
CA ASN A 102 -4.44 -9.28 6.12
C ASN A 102 -5.60 -8.32 6.36
N GLY A 103 -5.79 -7.30 5.50
CA GLY A 103 -6.88 -6.33 5.61
C GLY A 103 -6.62 -5.16 6.56
N LEU A 104 -5.46 -5.09 7.23
CA LEU A 104 -5.04 -3.91 7.98
C LEU A 104 -4.67 -2.75 7.04
N TRP A 105 -4.58 -1.55 7.61
CA TRP A 105 -4.21 -0.32 6.88
C TRP A 105 -2.90 0.23 7.40
N ILE A 106 -2.06 0.74 6.49
CA ILE A 106 -0.79 1.39 6.79
C ILE A 106 -0.73 2.81 6.21
N GLU A 107 -0.21 3.76 6.99
CA GLU A 107 0.10 5.12 6.54
C GLU A 107 1.41 5.12 5.74
N THR A 108 1.41 5.75 4.57
CA THR A 108 2.56 5.77 3.66
C THR A 108 3.00 7.17 3.22
N HIS A 109 2.39 8.23 3.76
CA HIS A 109 2.75 9.61 3.42
C HIS A 109 4.06 10.05 4.11
N TYR A 110 5.17 9.47 3.66
CA TYR A 110 6.50 9.67 4.23
C TYR A 110 7.56 9.81 3.14
N ASN A 111 8.65 10.52 3.47
CA ASN A 111 9.83 10.55 2.60
C ASN A 111 10.64 9.24 2.71
N THR A 112 11.60 9.05 1.80
CA THR A 112 12.41 7.82 1.72
C THR A 112 13.07 7.44 3.04
N ALA A 113 13.76 8.38 3.71
CA ALA A 113 14.43 8.12 4.98
C ALA A 113 13.44 7.68 6.07
N SER A 114 12.25 8.29 6.11
CA SER A 114 11.19 7.93 7.06
C SER A 114 10.62 6.55 6.78
N CYS A 115 10.40 6.16 5.50
CA CYS A 115 9.98 4.80 5.16
C CYS A 115 10.98 3.75 5.63
N ILE A 116 12.27 3.98 5.42
CA ILE A 116 13.35 3.08 5.86
C ILE A 116 13.38 2.99 7.39
N ASN A 117 13.36 4.13 8.08
CA ASN A 117 13.39 4.18 9.53
C ASN A 117 12.17 3.51 10.16
N TYR A 118 10.98 3.71 9.60
CA TYR A 118 9.76 3.08 10.08
C TYR A 118 9.71 1.58 9.77
N ALA A 119 10.25 1.15 8.64
CA ALA A 119 10.42 -0.28 8.35
C ALA A 119 11.31 -0.95 9.41
N LYS A 120 12.48 -0.35 9.71
CA LYS A 120 13.40 -0.84 10.75
C LYS A 120 12.75 -0.89 12.13
N ARG A 121 12.08 0.19 12.53
CA ARG A 121 11.35 0.22 13.82
C ARG A 121 10.19 -0.76 13.89
N LEU A 122 9.53 -1.02 12.76
CA LEU A 122 8.45 -2.01 12.69
C LEU A 122 9.01 -3.41 12.92
N LEU A 123 10.12 -3.76 12.28
CA LEU A 123 10.83 -5.03 12.52
C LEU A 123 11.19 -5.18 14.01
N GLU A 124 11.84 -4.18 14.59
CA GLU A 124 12.28 -4.20 15.99
C GLU A 124 11.08 -4.35 16.95
N ARG A 125 9.98 -3.64 16.70
CA ARG A 125 8.76 -3.75 17.49
C ARG A 125 8.20 -5.17 17.54
N PHE A 126 8.39 -5.95 16.48
CA PHE A 126 7.94 -7.35 16.39
C PHE A 126 9.07 -8.36 16.63
N GLY A 127 10.13 -7.93 17.33
CA GLY A 127 11.24 -8.77 17.78
C GLY A 127 12.07 -9.32 16.61
N VAL A 128 12.19 -8.54 15.53
CA VAL A 128 13.03 -8.87 14.38
C VAL A 128 14.17 -7.84 14.31
N PRO A 129 15.44 -8.29 14.25
CA PRO A 129 16.57 -7.38 14.05
C PRO A 129 16.39 -6.52 12.80
N SER A 130 16.68 -5.23 12.87
CA SER A 130 16.47 -4.30 11.75
C SER A 130 17.54 -4.37 10.66
N ASP A 131 18.68 -5.00 10.96
CA ASP A 131 19.80 -5.24 10.03
C ASP A 131 19.48 -6.30 8.96
N ILE A 132 18.41 -7.09 9.13
CA ILE A 132 17.94 -8.01 8.08
C ILE A 132 17.38 -7.28 6.85
N LEU A 133 17.08 -5.98 6.99
CA LEU A 133 16.59 -5.12 5.93
C LEU A 133 17.79 -4.50 5.20
N ALA A 134 18.04 -4.95 3.97
CA ALA A 134 18.99 -4.35 3.06
C ALA A 134 18.26 -3.67 1.89
N ILE A 135 18.82 -2.57 1.39
CA ILE A 135 18.31 -1.82 0.24
C ILE A 135 19.46 -1.68 -0.74
N GLU A 136 19.21 -2.03 -2.00
CA GLU A 136 20.17 -2.10 -3.11
C GLU A 136 19.72 -1.20 -4.26
#